data_AF-A0A812QE37-F1
#
_entry.id   AF-A0A812QE37-F1
#
_cell.length_a   1.000
_cell.length_b   1.000
_cell.length_c   1.000
_cell.angle_alpha   90.00
_cell.angle_beta   90.00
_cell.angle_gamma   90.00
#
_symmetry.space_group_name_H-M   'P 1'
#
loop_
_entity.id
_entity.type
_entity.pdbx_description
1 polymer ?
#
loop_
_entity_poly.entity_id
_entity_poly.type
_entity_poly.pdbx_seq_one_letter_code
_entity_poly.pdbx_strand_id
1 'polypeptide(L)'
;GCAVALAGVGAYAAAQAFVAPTAPQVQEQREVRQLRQQAAASVTSTTSSAAALALGAAGVAAAAAQAGKRTQRRCQVVRQATAVAEKTFTKMPASVKPGVVTGQALVDLLNYAKENEFAIPGVNVEPLEENISICKKYLERMSKVDLLLEMELGVTGGEEDGVDNTDVDSSRLYTQPEEVWQVYETLSAVPNGRFTVAAAFGNVHGVYAPGNVSLKPVILHNTQKFIKEKLGTDDDKPVSFVFHGGSGSSLEDIRYAIEAGVIKMNIDTDTQWAFWDGMNEYQKKNKDYLQGQIGNPEGPEKPNKKYYDPRMSLRAGEETMADRLVKCMEDLKCIDRL
;
A
#
# COMPACT_ATOMS: atom_id res chain seq x y z
N GLY A 1 6.19 20.27 3.93
CA GLY A 1 5.00 19.49 4.29
C GLY A 1 4.80 18.44 3.21
N CYS A 2 4.86 17.16 3.60
CA CYS A 2 4.96 15.97 2.74
C CYS A 2 3.72 15.64 1.89
N ALA A 3 3.96 14.79 0.89
CA ALA A 3 3.03 14.27 -0.13
C ALA A 3 1.90 13.37 0.41
N VAL A 4 0.89 13.09 -0.43
CA VAL A 4 -0.16 12.09 -0.20
C VAL A 4 -0.24 11.13 -1.39
N ALA A 5 -0.04 9.84 -1.10
CA ALA A 5 -0.60 8.73 -1.86
C ALA A 5 -2.09 8.61 -1.48
N LEU A 6 -2.99 8.55 -2.47
CA LEU A 6 -4.40 8.26 -2.22
C LEU A 6 -4.57 6.77 -1.89
N ALA A 7 -4.28 6.40 -0.64
CA ALA A 7 -4.76 5.16 -0.06
C ALA A 7 -6.27 5.32 0.21
N GLY A 8 -7.08 5.05 -0.81
CA GLY A 8 -8.54 4.99 -0.72
C GLY A 8 -9.04 3.70 -0.08
N VAL A 9 -8.49 3.28 1.06
CA VAL A 9 -8.97 2.11 1.81
C VAL A 9 -9.50 2.58 3.16
N GLY A 10 -10.78 2.93 3.20
CA GLY A 10 -11.45 3.24 4.47
C GLY A 10 -12.83 3.87 4.33
N ALA A 11 -13.06 4.75 3.36
CA ALA A 11 -14.35 5.44 3.21
C ALA A 11 -15.32 4.77 2.23
N TYR A 12 -14.84 3.96 1.28
CA TYR A 12 -15.69 3.40 0.23
C TYR A 12 -16.51 2.17 0.69
N ALA A 13 -16.04 1.44 1.70
CA ALA A 13 -16.72 0.26 2.23
C ALA A 13 -18.03 0.60 2.98
N ALA A 14 -18.23 1.83 3.43
CA ALA A 14 -19.46 2.26 4.09
C ALA A 14 -20.55 2.70 3.09
N ALA A 15 -20.19 3.14 1.88
CA ALA A 15 -21.14 3.73 0.93
C ALA A 15 -21.89 2.70 0.07
N GLN A 16 -21.31 1.52 -0.18
CA GLN A 16 -21.98 0.46 -0.95
C GLN A 16 -22.93 -0.42 -0.13
N ALA A 17 -22.98 -0.28 1.19
CA ALA A 17 -23.92 -1.01 2.03
C ALA A 17 -25.40 -0.57 1.87
N PHE A 18 -25.70 0.42 1.03
CA PHE A 18 -27.06 0.96 0.82
C PHE A 18 -27.57 0.91 -0.62
N VAL A 19 -26.90 0.22 -1.55
CA VAL A 19 -27.46 0.01 -2.90
C VAL A 19 -28.17 -1.35 -2.93
N ALA A 20 -29.49 -1.32 -3.09
CA ALA A 20 -30.29 -2.53 -3.25
C ALA A 20 -29.83 -3.34 -4.48
N PRO A 21 -29.69 -4.68 -4.37
CA PRO A 21 -29.23 -5.51 -5.48
C PRO A 21 -30.21 -5.46 -6.65
N THR A 22 -29.68 -5.47 -7.87
CA THR A 22 -30.48 -5.53 -9.09
C THR A 22 -31.15 -6.91 -9.22
N ALA A 23 -32.30 -6.99 -9.91
CA ALA A 23 -33.08 -8.22 -10.06
C ALA A 23 -32.28 -9.47 -10.52
N PRO A 24 -31.27 -9.36 -11.41
CA PRO A 24 -30.43 -10.50 -11.80
C PRO A 24 -29.55 -11.01 -10.64
N GLN A 25 -29.01 -10.12 -9.81
CA GLN A 25 -28.15 -10.47 -8.66
C GLN A 25 -28.95 -11.15 -7.54
N VAL A 26 -30.25 -10.84 -7.41
CA VAL A 26 -31.15 -11.51 -6.46
C VAL A 26 -31.42 -12.96 -6.86
N GLN A 27 -31.45 -13.27 -8.17
CA GLN A 27 -31.69 -14.61 -8.68
C GLN A 27 -30.47 -15.51 -8.50
N GLU A 28 -29.29 -14.98 -8.79
CA GLU A 28 -28.00 -15.66 -8.57
C GLU A 28 -27.75 -15.94 -7.08
N GLN A 29 -28.09 -15.01 -6.19
CA GLN A 29 -28.01 -15.24 -4.74
C GLN A 29 -29.00 -16.29 -4.23
N ARG A 30 -30.15 -16.49 -4.89
CA ARG A 30 -31.11 -17.56 -4.54
C ARG A 30 -30.59 -18.93 -4.94
N GLU A 31 -29.97 -19.06 -6.11
CA GLU A 31 -29.37 -20.31 -6.60
C GLU A 31 -28.19 -20.74 -5.72
N VAL A 32 -27.29 -19.80 -5.37
CA VAL A 32 -26.16 -20.07 -4.46
C VAL A 32 -26.66 -20.50 -3.07
N ARG A 33 -27.79 -19.96 -2.60
CA ARG A 33 -28.37 -20.33 -1.30
C ARG A 33 -29.00 -21.73 -1.32
N GLN A 34 -29.62 -22.13 -2.42
CA GLN A 34 -30.14 -23.50 -2.60
C GLN A 34 -29.00 -24.53 -2.67
N LEU A 35 -27.92 -24.23 -3.39
CA LEU A 35 -26.75 -25.11 -3.48
C LEU A 35 -26.06 -25.31 -2.11
N ARG A 36 -25.99 -24.25 -1.29
CA ARG A 36 -25.44 -24.33 0.08
C ARG A 36 -26.31 -25.15 1.03
N GLN A 37 -27.63 -25.12 0.88
CA GLN A 37 -28.55 -25.94 1.68
C GLN A 37 -28.47 -27.43 1.32
N GLN A 38 -28.25 -27.75 0.04
CA GLN A 38 -28.03 -29.14 -0.40
C GLN A 38 -26.70 -29.70 0.09
N ALA A 39 -25.64 -28.88 0.13
CA ALA A 39 -24.33 -29.27 0.66
C ALA A 39 -24.31 -29.44 2.20
N ALA A 40 -25.13 -28.69 2.94
CA ALA A 40 -25.21 -28.82 4.40
C ALA A 40 -25.93 -30.10 4.85
N ALA A 41 -26.84 -30.64 4.02
CA ALA A 41 -27.57 -31.87 4.33
C ALA A 41 -26.72 -33.15 4.19
N SER A 42 -25.56 -33.10 3.53
CA SER A 42 -24.71 -34.27 3.28
C SER A 42 -23.59 -34.48 4.32
N VAL A 43 -23.36 -33.54 5.24
CA VAL A 43 -22.17 -33.54 6.12
C VAL A 43 -22.46 -34.03 7.55
N THR A 44 -23.71 -34.28 7.93
CA THR A 44 -24.05 -34.81 9.27
C THR A 44 -24.05 -36.34 9.32
N SER A 45 -22.86 -36.96 9.34
CA SER A 45 -22.68 -38.31 9.92
C SER A 45 -21.20 -38.65 10.22
N THR A 46 -20.71 -38.35 11.43
CA THR A 46 -19.88 -39.23 12.30
C THR A 46 -19.31 -38.50 13.52
N THR A 47 -18.95 -39.28 14.53
CA THR A 47 -18.98 -39.07 15.99
C THR A 47 -17.64 -38.74 16.69
N SER A 48 -17.71 -37.91 17.76
CA SER A 48 -17.09 -38.01 19.12
C SER A 48 -15.54 -38.10 19.29
N SER A 49 -14.83 -37.62 20.34
CA SER A 49 -15.09 -37.35 21.77
C SER A 49 -13.88 -36.63 22.47
N ALA A 50 -14.15 -35.81 23.52
CA ALA A 50 -13.45 -35.54 24.82
C ALA A 50 -11.90 -35.69 24.99
N ALA A 51 -11.13 -35.02 25.88
CA ALA A 51 -11.24 -33.98 26.93
C ALA A 51 -9.82 -33.70 27.54
N ALA A 52 -9.62 -32.56 28.24
CA ALA A 52 -8.75 -32.30 29.45
C ALA A 52 -8.25 -30.83 29.47
N LEU A 53 -8.67 -29.93 30.38
CA LEU A 53 -8.43 -29.73 31.83
C LEU A 53 -7.31 -28.71 32.14
N ALA A 54 -7.62 -27.86 33.12
CA ALA A 54 -7.07 -26.53 33.40
C ALA A 54 -5.91 -26.50 34.42
N LEU A 55 -5.11 -25.42 34.43
CA LEU A 55 -4.44 -24.83 35.62
C LEU A 55 -3.75 -23.50 35.24
N GLY A 56 -3.88 -22.44 36.05
CA GLY A 56 -2.96 -21.29 36.01
C GLY A 56 -3.49 -19.87 36.22
N ALA A 57 -4.53 -19.64 37.02
CA ALA A 57 -4.97 -18.28 37.39
C ALA A 57 -4.13 -17.70 38.55
N ALA A 58 -2.95 -17.15 38.26
CA ALA A 58 -2.21 -16.28 39.22
C ALA A 58 -1.21 -15.28 38.59
N GLY A 59 -1.08 -15.21 37.25
CA GLY A 59 -0.11 -14.31 36.58
C GLY A 59 -0.68 -13.03 35.96
N VAL A 60 -2.00 -12.85 35.94
CA VAL A 60 -2.66 -11.87 35.04
C VAL A 60 -2.76 -10.45 35.61
N ALA A 61 -2.59 -10.26 36.93
CA ALA A 61 -2.81 -8.93 37.55
C ALA A 61 -1.62 -7.95 37.37
N ALA A 62 -0.39 -8.43 37.17
CA ALA A 62 0.78 -7.54 37.06
C ALA A 62 0.99 -6.96 35.64
N ALA A 63 0.53 -7.65 34.59
CA ALA A 63 0.67 -7.19 33.20
C ALA A 63 -0.27 -6.03 32.85
N ALA A 64 -1.43 -5.92 33.53
CA ALA A 64 -2.42 -4.88 33.26
C ALA A 64 -1.96 -3.47 33.71
N ALA A 65 -1.12 -3.36 34.74
CA ALA A 65 -0.66 -2.08 35.27
C ALA A 65 0.46 -1.42 34.42
N GLN A 66 1.31 -2.22 33.77
CA GLN A 66 2.32 -1.71 32.84
C GLN A 66 1.75 -1.34 31.46
N ALA A 67 0.65 -1.98 31.04
CA ALA A 67 -0.06 -1.61 29.81
C ALA A 67 -0.64 -0.19 29.87
N GLY A 68 -1.20 0.22 31.02
CA GLY A 68 -1.88 1.52 31.17
C GLY A 68 -1.02 2.76 30.93
N LYS A 69 0.29 2.72 31.22
CA LYS A 69 1.21 3.86 30.97
C LYS A 69 1.70 3.92 29.52
N ARG A 70 1.72 2.78 28.81
CA ARG A 70 2.12 2.70 27.39
C ARG A 70 1.02 3.22 26.45
N THR A 71 -0.24 3.05 26.84
CA THR A 71 -1.43 3.49 26.08
C THR A 71 -1.59 5.02 26.02
N GLN A 72 -1.18 5.74 27.08
CA GLN A 72 -1.33 7.21 27.13
C GLN A 72 -0.39 7.94 26.16
N ARG A 73 0.84 7.46 25.96
CA ARG A 73 1.77 8.01 24.96
C ARG A 73 1.33 7.70 23.52
N ARG A 74 0.75 6.51 23.27
CA ARG A 74 0.20 6.12 21.95
C ARG A 74 -0.99 7.01 21.55
N CYS A 75 -1.81 7.43 22.52
CA CYS A 75 -2.97 8.30 22.29
C CYS A 75 -2.59 9.73 21.88
N GLN A 76 -1.41 10.22 22.29
CA GLN A 76 -0.96 11.58 21.99
C GLN A 76 -0.35 11.69 20.59
N VAL A 77 0.35 10.65 20.12
CA VAL A 77 0.92 10.58 18.76
C VAL A 77 -0.20 10.44 17.70
N VAL A 78 -1.24 9.64 17.98
CA VAL A 78 -2.39 9.47 17.06
C VAL A 78 -3.27 10.73 16.98
N ARG A 79 -3.37 11.51 18.05
CA ARG A 79 -4.11 12.78 18.06
C ARG A 79 -3.42 13.90 17.27
N GLN A 80 -2.09 13.89 17.18
CA GLN A 80 -1.37 14.86 16.33
C GLN A 80 -1.46 14.51 14.84
N ALA A 81 -1.62 13.22 14.48
CA ALA A 81 -1.80 12.80 13.09
C ALA A 81 -3.21 13.08 12.51
N THR A 82 -4.22 13.32 13.36
CA THR A 82 -5.63 13.50 12.94
C THR A 82 -6.07 14.96 12.80
N ALA A 83 -5.20 15.93 13.08
CA ALA A 83 -5.46 17.34 12.85
C ALA A 83 -4.99 17.78 11.46
N VAL A 84 -5.52 17.15 10.40
CA VAL A 84 -5.33 17.59 9.01
C VAL A 84 -6.69 17.70 8.33
N ALA A 85 -7.12 18.96 8.17
CA ALA A 85 -8.20 19.50 7.34
C ALA A 85 -9.26 18.54 6.75
N GLU A 86 -10.53 18.73 7.17
CA GLU A 86 -11.69 18.42 6.34
C GLU A 86 -11.67 19.31 5.08
N LYS A 87 -10.90 18.94 4.06
CA LYS A 87 -11.21 19.32 2.68
C LYS A 87 -12.13 18.23 2.13
N THR A 88 -13.39 18.59 1.86
CA THR A 88 -14.29 17.77 1.06
C THR A 88 -13.60 17.42 -0.26
N PHE A 89 -13.21 16.16 -0.42
CA PHE A 89 -12.68 15.65 -1.67
C PHE A 89 -13.78 15.71 -2.73
N THR A 90 -13.57 16.50 -3.78
CA THR A 90 -14.41 16.48 -4.98
C THR A 90 -14.39 15.07 -5.58
N LYS A 91 -15.53 14.66 -6.14
CA LYS A 91 -15.73 13.31 -6.67
C LYS A 91 -14.92 13.17 -7.96
N MET A 92 -14.03 12.17 -8.00
CA MET A 92 -13.17 11.89 -9.16
C MET A 92 -13.97 11.64 -10.45
N PRO A 93 -13.37 11.86 -11.64
CA PRO A 93 -14.02 11.54 -12.91
C PRO A 93 -14.45 10.07 -12.95
N ALA A 94 -15.63 9.79 -13.51
CA ALA A 94 -16.20 8.44 -13.54
C ALA A 94 -15.36 7.44 -14.36
N SER A 95 -14.52 7.93 -15.26
CA SER A 95 -13.56 7.14 -16.02
C SER A 95 -12.39 6.64 -15.19
N VAL A 96 -12.08 7.30 -14.06
CA VAL A 96 -10.99 6.92 -13.17
C VAL A 96 -11.49 5.91 -12.15
N LYS A 97 -10.99 4.67 -12.29
CA LYS A 97 -11.25 3.57 -11.36
C LYS A 97 -10.06 3.42 -10.39
N PRO A 98 -10.26 2.81 -9.21
CA PRO A 98 -9.14 2.41 -8.35
C PRO A 98 -8.15 1.52 -9.12
N GLY A 99 -6.85 1.76 -8.92
CA GLY A 99 -5.74 1.04 -9.55
C GLY A 99 -4.96 1.86 -10.58
N VAL A 100 -4.13 1.18 -11.39
CA VAL A 100 -3.31 1.85 -12.42
C VAL A 100 -4.20 2.54 -13.46
N VAL A 101 -3.98 3.84 -13.65
CA VAL A 101 -4.79 4.66 -14.55
C VAL A 101 -4.04 4.87 -15.87
N THR A 102 -4.59 4.35 -16.97
CA THR A 102 -3.98 4.43 -18.31
C THR A 102 -4.93 5.01 -19.36
N GLY A 103 -4.41 5.36 -20.54
CA GLY A 103 -5.22 5.78 -21.70
C GLY A 103 -6.10 7.02 -21.45
N GLN A 104 -7.35 6.98 -21.90
CA GLN A 104 -8.29 8.12 -21.76
C GLN A 104 -8.60 8.44 -20.29
N ALA A 105 -8.64 7.44 -19.41
CA ALA A 105 -8.84 7.66 -17.98
C ALA A 105 -7.70 8.49 -17.36
N LEU A 106 -6.46 8.30 -17.83
CA LEU A 106 -5.31 9.10 -17.41
C LEU A 106 -5.46 10.55 -17.89
N VAL A 107 -5.88 10.75 -19.14
CA VAL A 107 -6.14 12.10 -19.68
C VAL A 107 -7.23 12.82 -18.87
N ASP A 108 -8.31 12.12 -18.53
CA ASP A 108 -9.41 12.66 -17.72
C ASP A 108 -8.95 12.99 -16.30
N LEU A 109 -8.13 12.12 -15.69
CA LEU A 109 -7.51 12.33 -14.39
C LEU A 109 -6.62 13.58 -14.40
N LEU A 110 -5.77 13.73 -15.42
CA LEU A 110 -4.86 14.87 -15.58
C LEU A 110 -5.61 16.19 -15.79
N ASN A 111 -6.72 16.17 -16.54
CA ASN A 111 -7.59 17.33 -16.71
C ASN A 111 -8.30 17.70 -15.41
N TYR A 112 -8.81 16.70 -14.68
CA TYR A 112 -9.44 16.91 -13.38
C TYR A 112 -8.46 17.45 -12.34
N ALA A 113 -7.24 16.90 -12.27
CA ALA A 113 -6.17 17.40 -11.42
C ALA A 113 -5.76 18.84 -11.78
N LYS A 114 -5.77 19.17 -13.08
CA LYS A 114 -5.60 20.54 -13.58
C LYS A 114 -6.70 21.48 -13.11
N GLU A 115 -7.95 21.07 -13.16
CA GLU A 115 -9.11 21.88 -12.73
C GLU A 115 -9.19 22.07 -11.22
N ASN A 116 -8.72 21.08 -10.46
CA ASN A 116 -8.82 21.06 -8.99
C ASN A 116 -7.46 21.34 -8.30
N GLU A 117 -6.47 21.80 -9.06
CA GLU A 117 -5.17 22.27 -8.58
C GLU A 117 -4.43 21.29 -7.65
N PHE A 118 -4.42 20.00 -8.01
CA PHE A 118 -3.62 18.99 -7.29
C PHE A 118 -2.74 18.18 -8.24
N ALA A 119 -1.67 17.58 -7.71
CA ALA A 119 -0.71 16.80 -8.49
C ALA A 119 -1.06 15.31 -8.50
N ILE A 120 -0.74 14.63 -9.60
CA ILE A 120 -0.78 13.16 -9.70
C ILE A 120 0.68 12.67 -9.67
N PRO A 121 1.10 11.87 -8.67
CA PRO A 121 2.46 11.36 -8.61
C PRO A 121 2.60 10.06 -9.41
N GLY A 122 3.59 10.01 -10.31
CA GLY A 122 3.96 8.81 -11.10
C GLY A 122 3.52 8.91 -12.56
N VAL A 123 4.43 9.36 -13.43
CA VAL A 123 4.26 9.23 -14.89
C VAL A 123 5.19 8.14 -15.39
N ASN A 124 4.62 7.10 -16.00
CA ASN A 124 5.33 6.08 -16.76
C ASN A 124 4.70 6.01 -18.16
N VAL A 125 5.45 6.40 -19.19
CA VAL A 125 5.04 6.33 -20.60
C VAL A 125 6.13 5.59 -21.36
N GLU A 126 5.74 4.82 -22.36
CA GLU A 126 6.67 4.09 -23.22
C GLU A 126 6.49 4.57 -24.66
N PRO A 127 7.57 4.90 -25.40
CA PRO A 127 9.00 4.70 -25.10
C PRO A 127 9.66 5.80 -24.22
N LEU A 128 10.91 5.56 -23.78
CA LEU A 128 11.72 6.46 -22.92
C LEU A 128 11.72 7.93 -23.37
N GLU A 129 11.97 8.21 -24.64
CA GLU A 129 12.01 9.57 -25.18
C GLU A 129 10.66 10.27 -25.06
N GLU A 130 9.56 9.53 -25.26
CA GLU A 130 8.21 10.05 -25.05
C GLU A 130 7.94 10.31 -23.57
N ASN A 131 8.38 9.40 -22.70
CA ASN A 131 8.31 9.56 -21.24
C ASN A 131 9.00 10.85 -20.79
N ILE A 132 10.25 11.05 -21.19
CA ILE A 132 11.06 12.23 -20.85
C ILE A 132 10.39 13.50 -21.39
N SER A 133 9.94 13.48 -22.65
CA SER A 133 9.28 14.62 -23.29
C SER A 133 8.01 15.05 -22.55
N ILE A 134 7.16 14.08 -22.20
CA ILE A 134 5.93 14.31 -21.45
C ILE A 134 6.26 14.80 -20.04
N CYS A 135 7.17 14.13 -19.33
CA CYS A 135 7.62 14.52 -17.99
C CYS A 135 8.15 15.95 -17.97
N LYS A 136 8.98 16.34 -18.95
CA LYS A 136 9.50 17.71 -19.07
C LYS A 136 8.37 18.73 -19.21
N LYS A 137 7.42 18.48 -20.12
CA LYS A 137 6.26 19.37 -20.34
C LYS A 137 5.43 19.54 -19.06
N TYR A 138 5.24 18.48 -18.28
CA TYR A 138 4.56 18.56 -16.99
C TYR A 138 5.39 19.29 -15.95
N LEU A 139 6.69 19.01 -15.87
CA LEU A 139 7.60 19.66 -14.93
C LEU A 139 7.67 21.17 -15.16
N GLU A 140 7.68 21.64 -16.41
CA GLU A 140 7.62 23.08 -16.77
C GLU A 140 6.35 23.78 -16.26
N ARG A 141 5.26 23.03 -16.10
CA ARG A 141 4.01 23.54 -15.54
C ARG A 141 4.01 23.45 -14.02
N MET A 142 4.47 22.33 -13.48
CA MET A 142 4.53 22.04 -12.05
C MET A 142 5.51 22.95 -11.31
N SER A 143 6.63 23.33 -11.96
CA SER A 143 7.63 24.22 -11.38
C SER A 143 7.13 25.64 -11.12
N LYS A 144 6.07 26.08 -11.82
CA LYS A 144 5.43 27.40 -11.62
C LYS A 144 4.59 27.48 -10.34
N VAL A 145 4.30 26.33 -9.73
CA VAL A 145 3.45 26.18 -8.54
C VAL A 145 4.10 25.27 -7.48
N ASP A 146 5.43 25.17 -7.50
CA ASP A 146 6.25 24.44 -6.52
C ASP A 146 5.86 22.96 -6.31
N LEU A 147 5.46 22.27 -7.38
CA LEU A 147 5.12 20.85 -7.33
C LEU A 147 6.31 19.95 -7.71
N LEU A 148 6.43 18.82 -7.00
CA LEU A 148 7.40 17.75 -7.27
C LEU A 148 6.82 16.76 -8.29
N LEU A 149 7.60 16.40 -9.31
CA LEU A 149 7.27 15.32 -10.25
C LEU A 149 8.00 14.03 -9.88
N GLU A 150 7.27 12.94 -9.64
CA GLU A 150 7.87 11.60 -9.60
C GLU A 150 7.69 10.95 -10.96
N MET A 151 8.80 10.56 -11.59
CA MET A 151 8.79 9.81 -12.85
C MET A 151 9.34 8.41 -12.67
N GLU A 152 8.92 7.50 -13.52
CA GLU A 152 9.32 6.10 -13.49
C GLU A 152 10.05 5.72 -14.78
N LEU A 153 11.06 4.86 -14.63
CA LEU A 153 11.86 4.29 -15.71
C LEU A 153 11.78 2.76 -15.68
N GLY A 154 11.59 2.18 -16.86
CA GLY A 154 11.40 0.74 -17.00
C GLY A 154 10.02 0.30 -16.55
N VAL A 155 9.89 -1.00 -16.30
CA VAL A 155 8.65 -1.60 -15.81
C VAL A 155 8.95 -2.38 -14.53
N THR A 156 8.19 -2.14 -13.49
CA THR A 156 8.19 -3.00 -12.31
C THR A 156 7.61 -4.36 -12.67
N GLY A 157 8.30 -5.45 -12.34
CA GLY A 157 7.75 -6.78 -12.56
C GLY A 157 6.50 -7.03 -11.70
N GLY A 158 5.75 -8.08 -12.04
CA GLY A 158 4.60 -8.51 -11.23
C GLY A 158 3.31 -7.74 -11.54
N GLU A 159 2.35 -7.75 -10.62
CA GLU A 159 1.01 -7.22 -10.78
C GLU A 159 0.83 -6.00 -9.89
N GLU A 160 0.60 -4.85 -10.51
CA GLU A 160 0.26 -3.62 -9.80
C GLU A 160 -1.21 -3.30 -10.03
N ASP A 161 -2.00 -3.29 -8.96
CA ASP A 161 -3.42 -2.92 -8.97
C ASP A 161 -4.24 -3.47 -10.16
N GLY A 162 -4.03 -4.75 -10.50
CA GLY A 162 -4.73 -5.44 -11.59
C GLY A 162 -4.06 -5.34 -12.97
N VAL A 163 -2.87 -4.76 -13.07
CA VAL A 163 -2.04 -4.75 -14.28
C VAL A 163 -0.89 -5.73 -14.11
N ASP A 164 -0.94 -6.84 -14.87
CA ASP A 164 0.04 -7.92 -14.82
C ASP A 164 1.22 -7.65 -15.79
N ASN A 165 2.43 -7.53 -15.23
CA ASN A 165 3.70 -7.35 -15.92
C ASN A 165 4.59 -8.60 -15.85
N THR A 166 4.04 -9.79 -15.55
CA THR A 166 4.83 -11.03 -15.42
C THR A 166 5.48 -11.49 -16.73
N ASP A 167 4.91 -11.16 -17.88
CA ASP A 167 5.41 -11.53 -19.21
C ASP A 167 6.39 -10.50 -19.82
N VAL A 168 6.80 -9.47 -19.05
CA VAL A 168 7.67 -8.41 -19.56
C VAL A 168 9.11 -8.91 -19.75
N ASP A 169 9.75 -8.51 -20.86
CA ASP A 169 11.14 -8.84 -21.16
C ASP A 169 12.07 -8.44 -19.99
N SER A 170 12.92 -9.37 -19.56
CA SER A 170 13.84 -9.19 -18.44
C SER A 170 14.76 -7.97 -18.55
N SER A 171 15.05 -7.49 -19.76
CA SER A 171 15.83 -6.27 -20.00
C SER A 171 15.11 -5.00 -19.51
N ARG A 172 13.77 -4.99 -19.50
CA ARG A 172 12.96 -3.85 -19.04
C ARG A 172 12.82 -3.76 -17.52
N LEU A 173 13.24 -4.81 -16.81
CA LEU A 173 13.23 -4.88 -15.34
C LEU A 173 14.45 -4.21 -14.70
N TYR A 174 15.42 -3.75 -15.51
CA TYR A 174 16.66 -3.15 -15.06
C TYR A 174 17.04 -1.93 -15.90
N THR A 175 16.76 -0.75 -15.35
CA THR A 175 17.17 0.55 -15.90
C THR A 175 18.70 0.65 -15.99
N GLN A 176 19.19 1.29 -17.04
CA GLN A 176 20.61 1.59 -17.24
C GLN A 176 20.96 3.00 -16.73
N PRO A 177 22.18 3.23 -16.20
CA PRO A 177 22.62 4.56 -15.77
C PRO A 177 22.47 5.66 -16.84
N GLU A 178 22.67 5.32 -18.11
CA GLU A 178 22.53 6.21 -19.25
C GLU A 178 21.10 6.72 -19.43
N GLU A 179 20.09 5.89 -19.16
CA GLU A 179 18.67 6.26 -19.25
C GLU A 179 18.33 7.27 -18.13
N VAL A 180 18.83 7.03 -16.91
CA VAL A 180 18.66 7.96 -15.79
C VAL A 180 19.41 9.27 -16.04
N TRP A 181 20.56 9.24 -16.73
CA TRP A 181 21.26 10.45 -17.14
C TRP A 181 20.44 11.29 -18.11
N GLN A 182 19.82 10.69 -19.14
CA GLN A 182 18.97 11.42 -20.09
C GLN A 182 17.80 12.12 -19.38
N VAL A 183 17.19 11.43 -18.41
CA VAL A 183 16.19 12.01 -17.50
C VAL A 183 16.76 13.19 -16.74
N TYR A 184 17.87 12.97 -16.03
CA TYR A 184 18.47 13.97 -15.16
C TYR A 184 18.85 15.23 -15.94
N GLU A 185 19.56 15.07 -17.06
CA GLU A 185 19.99 16.15 -17.95
C GLU A 185 18.78 16.96 -18.45
N THR A 186 17.73 16.27 -18.88
CA THR A 186 16.55 16.92 -19.47
C THR A 186 15.70 17.65 -18.43
N LEU A 187 15.41 16.99 -17.29
CA LEU A 187 14.51 17.53 -16.28
C LEU A 187 15.17 18.57 -15.39
N SER A 188 16.47 18.44 -15.11
CA SER A 188 17.21 19.44 -14.33
C SER A 188 17.36 20.78 -15.07
N ALA A 189 17.22 20.77 -16.40
CA ALA A 189 17.21 22.00 -17.20
C ALA A 189 15.92 22.83 -17.02
N VAL A 190 14.87 22.29 -16.39
CA VAL A 190 13.63 23.03 -16.12
C VAL A 190 13.84 23.96 -14.93
N PRO A 191 13.72 25.29 -15.09
CA PRO A 191 13.89 26.22 -13.98
C PRO A 191 12.91 25.95 -12.84
N ASN A 192 13.43 25.88 -11.61
CA ASN A 192 12.70 25.54 -10.39
C ASN A 192 12.01 24.15 -10.42
N GLY A 193 12.32 23.32 -11.41
CA GLY A 193 11.83 21.95 -11.49
C GLY A 193 12.37 21.12 -10.35
N ARG A 194 11.50 20.35 -9.70
CA ARG A 194 11.87 19.35 -8.70
C ARG A 194 11.32 18.02 -9.14
N PHE A 195 12.16 16.99 -9.15
CA PHE A 195 11.75 15.67 -9.55
C PHE A 195 12.44 14.56 -8.76
N THR A 196 11.84 13.39 -8.76
CA THR A 196 12.41 12.13 -8.25
C THR A 196 12.28 11.05 -9.31
N VAL A 197 13.17 10.06 -9.25
CA VAL A 197 13.21 8.97 -10.25
C VAL A 197 12.94 7.63 -9.57
N ALA A 198 11.90 6.93 -10.00
CA ALA A 198 11.71 5.51 -9.71
C ALA A 198 12.40 4.71 -10.83
N ALA A 199 13.55 4.12 -10.54
CA ALA A 199 14.24 3.26 -11.50
C ALA A 199 13.83 1.81 -11.29
N ALA A 200 13.75 1.03 -12.37
CA ALA A 200 13.61 -0.41 -12.29
C ALA A 200 14.97 -1.03 -11.95
N PHE A 201 15.07 -1.72 -10.82
CA PHE A 201 16.28 -2.46 -10.42
C PHE A 201 15.93 -3.87 -9.95
N GLY A 202 14.99 -4.52 -10.64
CA GLY A 202 14.45 -5.82 -10.27
C GLY A 202 13.42 -5.77 -9.14
N ASN A 203 12.87 -4.59 -8.87
CA ASN A 203 11.77 -4.39 -7.92
C ASN A 203 10.44 -4.79 -8.56
N VAL A 204 9.57 -5.40 -7.74
CA VAL A 204 8.36 -6.09 -8.20
C VAL A 204 7.18 -5.63 -7.35
N HIS A 205 6.04 -5.37 -7.99
CA HIS A 205 4.78 -5.02 -7.31
C HIS A 205 4.03 -6.30 -6.95
N GLY A 206 3.92 -6.60 -5.64
CA GLY A 206 3.31 -7.83 -5.10
C GLY A 206 4.29 -8.71 -4.33
N VAL A 207 3.83 -9.90 -3.90
CA VAL A 207 4.67 -10.93 -3.25
C VAL A 207 4.76 -12.13 -4.20
N TYR A 208 5.98 -12.44 -4.66
CA TYR A 208 6.23 -13.54 -5.60
C TYR A 208 7.07 -14.64 -4.99
N ALA A 209 6.91 -15.85 -5.53
CA ALA A 209 7.78 -16.96 -5.22
C ALA A 209 9.25 -16.60 -5.57
N PRO A 210 10.23 -16.96 -4.74
CA PRO A 210 11.64 -16.72 -5.03
C PRO A 210 12.04 -17.25 -6.41
N GLY A 211 12.60 -16.41 -7.29
CA GLY A 211 13.26 -16.86 -8.52
C GLY A 211 12.94 -16.12 -9.83
N ASN A 212 11.88 -15.31 -9.91
CA ASN A 212 11.49 -14.67 -11.19
C ASN A 212 12.27 -13.39 -11.52
N VAL A 213 12.52 -12.54 -10.51
CA VAL A 213 13.27 -11.29 -10.64
C VAL A 213 14.10 -11.12 -9.38
N SER A 214 15.35 -10.70 -9.52
CA SER A 214 16.26 -10.48 -8.39
C SER A 214 16.50 -8.99 -8.24
N LEU A 215 16.25 -8.47 -7.05
CA LEU A 215 16.53 -7.08 -6.73
C LEU A 215 18.05 -6.82 -6.86
N LYS A 216 18.41 -5.75 -7.55
CA LYS A 216 19.81 -5.34 -7.79
C LYS A 216 20.02 -3.88 -7.39
N PRO A 217 19.98 -3.52 -6.09
CA PRO A 217 20.14 -2.12 -5.68
C PRO A 217 21.50 -1.52 -6.06
N VAL A 218 22.50 -2.35 -6.40
CA VAL A 218 23.79 -1.91 -6.99
C VAL A 218 23.61 -1.05 -8.25
N ILE A 219 22.52 -1.22 -8.99
CA ILE A 219 22.18 -0.38 -10.16
C ILE A 219 22.05 1.09 -9.74
N LEU A 220 21.44 1.36 -8.57
CA LEU A 220 21.29 2.72 -8.06
C LEU A 220 22.64 3.35 -7.71
N HIS A 221 23.54 2.58 -7.07
CA HIS A 221 24.91 3.02 -6.77
C HIS A 221 25.72 3.33 -8.03
N ASN A 222 25.67 2.43 -9.02
CA ASN A 222 26.32 2.63 -10.30
C ASN A 222 25.78 3.88 -11.02
N THR A 223 24.47 4.13 -10.91
CA THR A 223 23.83 5.30 -11.49
C THR A 223 24.27 6.60 -10.82
N GLN A 224 24.30 6.66 -9.49
CA GLN A 224 24.82 7.84 -8.78
C GLN A 224 26.25 8.15 -9.19
N LYS A 225 27.11 7.12 -9.24
CA LYS A 225 28.50 7.27 -9.66
C LYS A 225 28.60 7.81 -11.09
N PHE A 226 27.86 7.23 -12.03
CA PHE A 226 27.84 7.66 -13.42
C PHE A 226 27.43 9.13 -13.55
N ILE A 227 26.34 9.53 -12.89
CA ILE A 227 25.81 10.90 -12.97
C ILE A 227 26.76 11.88 -12.27
N LYS A 228 27.35 11.50 -11.13
CA LYS A 228 28.40 12.29 -10.46
C LYS A 228 29.56 12.58 -11.41
N GLU A 229 30.06 11.56 -12.11
CA GLU A 229 31.15 11.70 -13.09
C GLU A 229 30.75 12.61 -14.27
N LYS A 230 29.51 12.51 -14.77
CA LYS A 230 28.98 13.39 -15.83
C LYS A 230 28.87 14.85 -15.41
N LEU A 231 28.46 15.10 -14.17
CA LEU A 231 28.30 16.45 -13.63
C LEU A 231 29.61 17.07 -13.16
N GLY A 232 30.63 16.26 -12.84
CA GLY A 232 31.84 16.74 -12.19
C GLY A 232 31.57 17.35 -10.81
N THR A 233 30.58 16.82 -10.08
CA THR A 233 30.17 17.31 -8.76
C THR A 233 30.79 16.50 -7.63
N ASP A 234 30.92 17.10 -6.45
CA ASP A 234 31.32 16.40 -5.22
C ASP A 234 30.14 15.71 -4.52
N ASP A 235 28.90 15.97 -4.94
CA ASP A 235 27.72 15.28 -4.44
C ASP A 235 27.73 13.80 -4.83
N ASP A 236 27.76 12.92 -3.83
CA ASP A 236 27.73 11.47 -4.03
C ASP A 236 26.36 10.94 -4.44
N LYS A 237 25.28 11.73 -4.27
CA LYS A 237 23.90 11.30 -4.52
C LYS A 237 23.09 12.37 -5.27
N PRO A 238 23.51 12.77 -6.49
CA PRO A 238 22.83 13.80 -7.26
C PRO A 238 21.36 13.44 -7.60
N VAL A 239 21.01 12.15 -7.65
CA VAL A 239 19.64 11.71 -7.94
C VAL A 239 18.88 11.35 -6.67
N SER A 240 17.64 11.84 -6.56
CA SER A 240 16.69 11.40 -5.53
C SER A 240 15.85 10.22 -6.04
N PHE A 241 16.16 9.02 -5.57
CA PHE A 241 15.47 7.81 -6.01
C PHE A 241 14.21 7.49 -5.20
N VAL A 242 13.30 6.79 -5.86
CA VAL A 242 12.09 6.20 -5.26
C VAL A 242 12.14 4.69 -5.46
N PHE A 243 11.91 3.95 -4.38
CA PHE A 243 11.84 2.50 -4.38
C PHE A 243 10.39 2.03 -4.45
N HIS A 244 9.94 1.75 -5.67
CA HIS A 244 8.68 1.07 -5.96
C HIS A 244 8.77 -0.41 -5.62
N GLY A 245 7.68 -1.08 -5.22
CA GLY A 245 7.72 -2.53 -4.94
C GLY A 245 8.60 -2.97 -3.76
N GLY A 246 8.59 -2.23 -2.65
CA GLY A 246 9.41 -2.58 -1.47
C GLY A 246 8.90 -3.78 -0.66
N SER A 247 7.65 -4.24 -0.88
CA SER A 247 7.07 -5.34 -0.10
C SER A 247 7.84 -6.65 -0.36
N GLY A 248 8.15 -7.39 0.70
CA GLY A 248 8.93 -8.64 0.61
C GLY A 248 10.44 -8.49 0.34
N SER A 249 10.97 -7.27 0.17
CA SER A 249 12.42 -7.05 0.03
C SER A 249 13.17 -7.33 1.33
N SER A 250 14.43 -7.78 1.22
CA SER A 250 15.29 -8.00 2.39
C SER A 250 15.65 -6.68 3.08
N LEU A 251 15.91 -6.73 4.39
CA LEU A 251 16.34 -5.55 5.13
C LEU A 251 17.66 -5.01 4.58
N GLU A 252 18.58 -5.90 4.25
CA GLU A 252 19.89 -5.60 3.68
C GLU A 252 19.75 -4.81 2.38
N ASP A 253 18.87 -5.27 1.47
CA ASP A 253 18.63 -4.59 0.20
C ASP A 253 17.98 -3.21 0.39
N ILE A 254 16.99 -3.11 1.29
CA ILE A 254 16.36 -1.82 1.63
C ILE A 254 17.43 -0.85 2.14
N ARG A 255 18.34 -1.30 3.02
CA ARG A 255 19.42 -0.44 3.53
C ARG A 255 20.39 -0.03 2.46
N TYR A 256 20.77 -0.97 1.61
CA TYR A 256 21.71 -0.73 0.54
C TYR A 256 21.14 0.25 -0.51
N ALA A 257 19.82 0.19 -0.77
CA ALA A 257 19.13 1.15 -1.62
C ALA A 257 19.06 2.57 -1.00
N ILE A 258 18.82 2.69 0.31
CA ILE A 258 18.85 3.98 1.03
C ILE A 258 20.22 4.64 0.91
N GLU A 259 21.30 3.86 1.02
CA GLU A 259 22.67 4.36 0.85
C GLU A 259 22.93 4.91 -0.55
N ALA A 260 22.19 4.43 -1.57
CA ALA A 260 22.25 4.92 -2.94
C ALA A 260 21.38 6.17 -3.21
N GLY A 261 20.74 6.77 -2.20
CA GLY A 261 19.91 7.97 -2.37
C GLY A 261 18.42 7.68 -2.61
N VAL A 262 17.93 6.49 -2.23
CA VAL A 262 16.48 6.27 -2.09
C VAL A 262 15.95 7.11 -0.93
N ILE A 263 14.97 7.97 -1.22
CA ILE A 263 14.36 8.88 -0.24
C ILE A 263 12.87 8.59 0.02
N LYS A 264 12.26 7.72 -0.80
CA LYS A 264 10.86 7.29 -0.70
C LYS A 264 10.78 5.82 -1.06
N MET A 265 10.03 5.04 -0.29
CA MET A 265 9.72 3.64 -0.61
C MET A 265 8.20 3.45 -0.58
N ASN A 266 7.65 2.85 -1.62
CA ASN A 266 6.24 2.50 -1.68
C ASN A 266 6.01 1.19 -0.90
N ILE A 267 4.91 1.12 -0.14
CA ILE A 267 4.48 -0.07 0.58
C ILE A 267 2.98 -0.23 0.39
N ASP A 268 2.55 -1.43 0.04
CA ASP A 268 1.12 -1.71 -0.15
C ASP A 268 0.79 -3.16 0.24
N THR A 269 1.26 -4.16 -0.52
CA THR A 269 0.96 -5.59 -0.29
C THR A 269 1.18 -6.03 1.15
N ASP A 270 2.30 -5.63 1.76
CA ASP A 270 2.61 -5.93 3.16
C ASP A 270 1.59 -5.31 4.15
N THR A 271 1.06 -4.13 3.84
CA THR A 271 0.05 -3.46 4.67
C THR A 271 -1.35 -4.03 4.45
N GLN A 272 -1.70 -4.41 3.22
CA GLN A 272 -2.94 -5.14 2.92
C GLN A 272 -2.98 -6.47 3.68
N TRP A 273 -1.88 -7.23 3.62
CA TRP A 273 -1.73 -8.48 4.36
C TRP A 273 -1.84 -8.27 5.87
N ALA A 274 -1.10 -7.30 6.42
CA ALA A 274 -1.14 -7.01 7.86
C ALA A 274 -2.54 -6.61 8.34
N PHE A 275 -3.28 -5.81 7.56
CA PHE A 275 -4.65 -5.43 7.90
C PHE A 275 -5.59 -6.63 7.92
N TRP A 276 -5.54 -7.46 6.88
CA TRP A 276 -6.30 -8.70 6.81
C TRP A 276 -5.96 -9.64 7.95
N ASP A 277 -4.67 -9.83 8.27
CA ASP A 277 -4.21 -10.74 9.31
C ASP A 277 -4.75 -10.33 10.69
N GLY A 278 -4.78 -9.03 11.01
CA GLY A 278 -5.40 -8.53 12.23
C GLY A 278 -6.90 -8.87 12.32
N MET A 279 -7.64 -8.74 11.22
CA MET A 279 -9.05 -9.13 11.17
C MET A 279 -9.24 -10.65 11.28
N ASN A 280 -8.37 -11.43 10.64
CA ASN A 280 -8.37 -12.89 10.63
C ASN A 280 -8.10 -13.44 12.03
N GLU A 281 -7.09 -12.92 12.74
CA GLU A 281 -6.80 -13.29 14.12
C GLU A 281 -7.93 -12.90 15.08
N TYR A 282 -8.55 -11.74 14.87
CA TYR A 282 -9.77 -11.37 15.61
C TYR A 282 -10.90 -12.40 15.39
N GLN A 283 -11.11 -12.81 14.15
CA GLN A 283 -12.13 -13.81 13.81
C GLN A 283 -11.83 -15.16 14.44
N LYS A 284 -10.59 -15.65 14.37
CA LYS A 284 -10.19 -16.95 14.95
C LYS A 284 -10.41 -16.96 16.46
N LYS A 285 -9.97 -15.90 17.15
CA LYS A 285 -10.09 -15.75 18.60
C LYS A 285 -11.55 -15.71 19.07
N ASN A 286 -12.42 -15.06 18.31
CA ASN A 286 -13.82 -14.83 18.67
C ASN A 286 -14.78 -15.72 17.87
N LYS A 287 -14.29 -16.79 17.24
CA LYS A 287 -15.04 -17.61 16.28
C LYS A 287 -16.42 -18.01 16.82
N ASP A 288 -16.47 -18.54 18.04
CA ASP A 288 -17.71 -19.05 18.64
C ASP A 288 -18.69 -17.94 19.07
N TYR A 289 -18.24 -16.68 19.07
CA TYR A 289 -19.05 -15.49 19.38
C TYR A 289 -19.48 -14.73 18.11
N LEU A 290 -19.07 -15.18 16.92
CA LEU A 290 -19.31 -14.49 15.64
C LEU A 290 -20.28 -15.25 14.71
N GLN A 291 -20.89 -16.35 15.17
CA GLN A 291 -21.78 -17.19 14.35
C GLN A 291 -23.23 -16.67 14.28
N GLY A 292 -23.62 -15.78 15.19
CA GLY A 292 -24.97 -15.22 15.25
C GLY A 292 -25.06 -14.03 16.21
N GLN A 293 -26.18 -13.29 16.16
CA GLN A 293 -26.38 -12.14 17.04
C GLN A 293 -26.58 -12.54 18.51
N ILE A 294 -27.13 -13.72 18.74
CA ILE A 294 -27.42 -14.31 20.06
C ILE A 294 -26.94 -15.78 20.03
N GLY A 295 -26.43 -16.27 21.16
CA GLY A 295 -25.94 -17.63 21.33
C GLY A 295 -24.42 -17.70 21.20
N ASN A 296 -23.75 -18.14 22.26
CA ASN A 296 -22.30 -18.31 22.33
C ASN A 296 -21.93 -19.33 23.43
N PRO A 297 -20.65 -19.65 23.68
CA PRO A 297 -20.24 -20.61 24.71
C PRO A 297 -20.68 -20.28 26.15
N GLU A 298 -21.05 -19.02 26.43
CA GLU A 298 -21.58 -18.60 27.73
C GLU A 298 -23.10 -18.84 27.88
N GLY A 299 -23.80 -19.23 26.79
CA GLY A 299 -25.20 -19.64 26.80
C GLY A 299 -25.98 -19.30 25.52
N PRO A 300 -27.11 -19.99 25.27
CA PRO A 300 -27.89 -19.84 24.05
C PRO A 300 -28.60 -18.48 23.91
N GLU A 301 -28.81 -17.75 25.01
CA GLU A 301 -29.50 -16.45 25.03
C GLU A 301 -28.52 -15.26 25.15
N LYS A 302 -27.21 -15.52 25.15
CA LYS A 302 -26.20 -14.46 25.36
C LYS A 302 -25.99 -13.64 24.08
N PRO A 303 -26.00 -12.29 24.15
CA PRO A 303 -25.82 -11.44 22.99
C PRO A 303 -24.34 -11.29 22.59
N ASN A 304 -24.08 -11.23 21.28
CA ASN A 304 -22.74 -11.16 20.71
C ASN A 304 -22.34 -9.76 20.21
N LYS A 305 -23.17 -8.73 20.45
CA LYS A 305 -22.96 -7.37 19.90
C LYS A 305 -21.55 -6.82 20.13
N LYS A 306 -20.96 -7.08 21.29
CA LYS A 306 -19.59 -6.62 21.63
C LYS A 306 -18.48 -7.28 20.80
N TYR A 307 -18.79 -8.36 20.05
CA TYR A 307 -17.86 -9.08 19.20
C TYR A 307 -18.07 -8.76 17.71
N TYR A 308 -19.31 -8.80 17.22
CA TYR A 308 -19.58 -8.57 15.79
C TYR A 308 -19.68 -7.09 15.41
N ASP A 309 -19.62 -6.17 16.37
CA ASP A 309 -19.53 -4.74 16.06
C ASP A 309 -18.32 -4.50 15.13
N PRO A 310 -18.51 -3.97 13.91
CA PRO A 310 -17.44 -3.85 12.92
C PRO A 310 -16.22 -3.08 13.45
N ARG A 311 -16.44 -2.17 14.40
CA ARG A 311 -15.37 -1.40 15.04
C ARG A 311 -14.35 -2.30 15.74
N MET A 312 -14.71 -3.51 16.13
CA MET A 312 -13.80 -4.42 16.83
C MET A 312 -12.82 -5.11 15.87
N SER A 313 -13.31 -5.72 14.80
CA SER A 313 -12.46 -6.39 13.81
C SER A 313 -11.68 -5.39 12.97
N LEU A 314 -12.29 -4.28 12.56
CA LEU A 314 -11.60 -3.21 11.85
C LEU A 314 -10.47 -2.62 12.70
N ARG A 315 -10.72 -2.40 14.00
CA ARG A 315 -9.67 -1.93 14.91
C ARG A 315 -8.51 -2.90 15.03
N ALA A 316 -8.78 -4.20 15.05
CA ALA A 316 -7.72 -5.21 15.05
C ALA A 316 -6.87 -5.15 13.76
N GLY A 317 -7.50 -4.97 12.59
CA GLY A 317 -6.79 -4.75 11.33
C GLY A 317 -5.94 -3.48 11.33
N GLU A 318 -6.49 -2.35 11.81
CA GLU A 318 -5.76 -1.09 11.95
C GLU A 318 -4.52 -1.23 12.85
N GLU A 319 -4.63 -1.96 13.97
CA GLU A 319 -3.53 -2.14 14.91
C GLU A 319 -2.38 -2.95 14.31
N THR A 320 -2.68 -4.06 13.62
CA THR A 320 -1.66 -4.87 12.95
C THR A 320 -1.02 -4.13 11.77
N MET A 321 -1.82 -3.39 10.97
CA MET A 321 -1.30 -2.55 9.89
C MET A 321 -0.38 -1.44 10.44
N ALA A 322 -0.76 -0.80 11.55
CA ALA A 322 0.07 0.21 12.20
C ALA A 322 1.40 -0.38 12.71
N ASP A 323 1.38 -1.58 13.30
CA ASP A 323 2.59 -2.25 13.76
C ASP A 323 3.50 -2.62 12.57
N ARG A 324 2.93 -3.04 11.43
CA ARG A 324 3.69 -3.26 10.18
C ARG A 324 4.32 -1.98 9.63
N LEU A 325 3.61 -0.85 9.70
CA LEU A 325 4.13 0.46 9.29
C LEU A 325 5.27 0.93 10.20
N VAL A 326 5.19 0.71 11.52
CA VAL A 326 6.30 1.01 12.44
C VAL A 326 7.54 0.22 12.04
N LYS A 327 7.39 -1.08 11.76
CA LYS A 327 8.49 -1.90 11.27
C LYS A 327 9.09 -1.37 9.97
N CYS A 328 8.25 -0.92 9.02
CA CYS A 328 8.71 -0.27 7.80
C CYS A 328 9.54 1.00 8.10
N MET A 329 9.09 1.86 9.01
CA MET A 329 9.83 3.07 9.40
C MET A 329 11.18 2.74 10.06
N GLU A 330 11.22 1.70 10.89
CA GLU A 330 12.47 1.16 11.43
C GLU A 330 13.40 0.74 10.29
N ASP A 331 12.92 -0.10 9.35
CA ASP A 331 13.64 -0.60 8.17
C ASP A 331 14.05 0.51 7.19
N LEU A 332 13.45 1.70 7.29
CA LEU A 332 13.82 2.91 6.54
C LEU A 332 14.73 3.88 7.31
N LYS A 333 15.14 3.56 8.56
CA LYS A 333 16.00 4.42 9.42
C LYS A 333 15.28 5.76 9.72
N CYS A 334 13.94 5.74 9.68
CA CYS A 334 13.05 6.90 9.74
C CYS A 334 12.32 7.03 11.09
N ILE A 335 12.97 6.61 12.17
CA ILE A 335 12.47 6.80 13.55
C ILE A 335 13.14 8.04 14.16
N ASP A 336 12.35 8.86 14.87
CA ASP A 336 12.80 10.05 15.59
C ASP A 336 13.62 11.05 14.74
N ARG A 337 13.07 11.43 13.58
CA ARG A 337 13.73 12.32 12.59
C ARG A 337 13.09 13.71 12.45
N LEU A 338 12.24 14.12 13.40
CA LEU A 338 11.49 15.39 13.37
C LEU A 338 12.16 16.52 14.17
#